data_AF-A0A3M1H398-F1
#
_entry.id   AF-A0A3M1H398-F1
#
_cell.length_a   1.000
_cell.length_b   1.000
_cell.length_c   1.000
_cell.angle_alpha   90.00
_cell.angle_beta   90.00
_cell.angle_gamma   90.00
#
_symmetry.space_group_name_H-M   'P 1'
#
loop_
_entity.id
_entity.type
_entity.pdbx_description
1 polymer ?
#
loop_
_entity_poly.entity_id
_entity_poly.type
_entity_poly.pdbx_seq_one_letter_code
_entity_poly.pdbx_strand_id
1 'polypeptide(L)'
;ALGFTLAEIRELLSLRASPTARCADMRERAEAKIRAIDDKIRTLGAMRRALLRLVESCPGARPLSDCPILEALDDEEPPQPHTTASRNRAPARRRT
;
A
#
# COMPACT_ATOMS: atom_id res chain seq x y z
N ALA A 1 -21.07 3.24 10.53
CA ALA A 1 -20.42 2.86 11.81
C ALA A 1 -18.97 3.33 11.77
N LEU A 2 -18.42 3.87 12.86
CA LEU A 2 -17.14 4.59 12.95
C LEU A 2 -15.89 3.68 12.81
N GLY A 3 -15.81 2.87 11.75
CA GLY A 3 -14.72 1.90 11.55
C GLY A 3 -14.85 0.61 12.37
N PHE A 4 -15.99 0.40 13.03
CA PHE A 4 -16.31 -0.89 13.65
C PHE A 4 -16.73 -1.92 12.60
N THR A 5 -16.23 -3.13 12.74
CA THR A 5 -16.67 -4.31 11.99
C THR A 5 -18.06 -4.74 12.46
N LEU A 6 -18.73 -5.57 11.66
CA LEU A 6 -20.02 -6.14 12.07
C LEU A 6 -19.92 -6.98 13.35
N ALA A 7 -18.79 -7.66 13.57
CA ALA A 7 -18.55 -8.41 14.80
C ALA A 7 -18.48 -7.49 16.02
N GLU A 8 -17.69 -6.42 15.95
CA GLU A 8 -17.56 -5.46 17.06
C GLU A 8 -18.88 -4.72 17.31
N ILE A 9 -19.66 -4.40 16.26
CA ILE A 9 -20.99 -3.81 16.44
C ILE A 9 -21.92 -4.77 17.18
N ARG A 10 -21.90 -6.07 16.85
CA ARG A 10 -22.68 -7.08 17.59
C ARG A 10 -22.26 -7.12 19.05
N GLU A 11 -20.96 -7.10 19.34
CA GLU A 11 -20.47 -7.07 20.73
C GLU A 11 -20.93 -5.82 21.48
N LEU A 12 -20.91 -4.64 20.85
CA LEU A 12 -21.41 -3.40 21.45
C LEU A 12 -22.91 -3.47 21.75
N LEU A 13 -23.68 -4.07 20.83
CA LEU A 13 -25.12 -4.29 21.03
C LEU A 13 -25.39 -5.28 22.16
N SER A 14 -24.62 -6.38 22.25
CA SER A 14 -24.69 -7.34 23.36
C SER A 14 -24.32 -6.68 24.69
N LEU A 15 -23.28 -5.84 24.70
CA LEU A 15 -22.86 -5.11 25.88
C LEU A 15 -23.95 -4.15 26.37
N ARG A 16 -24.62 -3.43 25.45
CA ARG A 16 -25.76 -2.56 25.78
C ARG A 16 -26.93 -3.31 26.40
N ALA A 17 -27.17 -4.55 25.98
CA ALA A 17 -28.24 -5.39 26.51
C ALA A 17 -27.92 -6.03 27.87
N SER A 18 -26.65 -5.97 28.32
CA SER A 18 -26.23 -6.57 29.57
C SER A 18 -26.57 -5.68 30.78
N PRO A 19 -27.22 -6.23 31.83
CA PRO A 19 -27.57 -5.47 33.03
C PRO A 19 -26.36 -5.12 33.91
N THR A 20 -25.22 -5.79 33.70
CA THR A 20 -23.98 -5.57 34.47
C THR A 20 -22.95 -4.73 33.73
N ALA A 21 -23.19 -4.42 32.46
CA ALA A 21 -22.27 -3.60 31.67
C ALA A 21 -22.24 -2.16 32.16
N ARG A 22 -21.07 -1.55 32.07
CA ARG A 22 -20.81 -0.18 32.49
C ARG A 22 -20.30 0.64 31.32
N CYS A 23 -20.42 1.97 31.42
CA CYS A 23 -19.84 2.87 30.41
C CYS A 23 -18.32 2.68 30.24
N ALA A 24 -17.62 2.18 31.26
CA ALA A 24 -16.20 1.82 31.16
C ALA A 24 -15.93 0.76 30.09
N ASP A 25 -16.82 -0.23 29.96
CA ASP A 25 -16.67 -1.33 28.99
C ASP A 25 -16.89 -0.84 27.54
N MET A 26 -17.78 0.15 27.37
CA MET A 26 -17.99 0.85 26.09
C MET A 26 -16.79 1.71 25.74
N ARG A 27 -16.28 2.47 26.73
CA ARG A 27 -15.10 3.33 26.57
C ARG A 27 -13.90 2.51 26.14
N GLU A 28 -13.65 1.37 26.78
CA GLU A 28 -12.52 0.50 26.43
C GLU A 28 -12.54 0.07 24.96
N ARG A 29 -13.71 -0.33 24.44
CA ARG A 29 -13.88 -0.73 23.04
C ARG A 29 -13.69 0.44 22.07
N ALA A 30 -14.17 1.62 22.43
CA ALA A 30 -13.94 2.83 21.65
C ALA A 30 -12.45 3.21 21.60
N GLU A 31 -11.76 3.16 22.74
CA GLU A 31 -10.32 3.44 22.81
C GLU A 31 -9.49 2.40 22.05
N ALA A 32 -9.87 1.13 22.11
CA ALA A 32 -9.25 0.08 21.29
C ALA A 32 -9.44 0.36 19.79
N LYS A 33 -10.65 0.79 19.38
CA LYS A 33 -10.92 1.15 17.98
C LYS A 33 -10.11 2.38 17.54
N ILE A 34 -9.98 3.39 18.40
CA ILE A 34 -9.14 4.57 18.14
C ILE A 34 -7.70 4.13 17.86
N ARG A 35 -7.11 3.31 18.75
CA ARG A 35 -5.74 2.78 18.54
C ARG A 35 -5.59 2.05 17.20
N ALA A 36 -6.55 1.20 16.86
CA ALA A 36 -6.53 0.47 15.59
C ALA A 36 -6.62 1.41 14.37
N ILE A 37 -7.42 2.48 14.47
CA ILE A 37 -7.52 3.51 13.43
C ILE A 37 -6.20 4.27 13.30
N ASP A 38 -5.58 4.67 14.40
CA ASP A 38 -4.30 5.39 14.39
C ASP A 38 -3.18 4.55 13.75
N ASP A 39 -3.15 3.25 14.05
CA ASP A 39 -2.22 2.30 13.42
C ASP A 39 -2.46 2.17 11.91
N LYS A 40 -3.73 2.15 11.50
CA LYS A 40 -4.08 2.12 10.08
C LYS A 40 -3.70 3.42 9.39
N ILE A 41 -3.91 4.58 10.02
CA ILE A 41 -3.50 5.88 9.50
C ILE A 41 -1.98 5.93 9.32
N ARG A 42 -1.22 5.47 10.31
CA ARG A 42 0.25 5.40 10.22
C ARG A 42 0.70 4.56 9.03
N THR A 43 0.12 3.37 8.88
CA THR A 43 0.42 2.44 7.79
C THR A 43 0.06 3.04 6.43
N LEU A 44 -1.18 3.50 6.28
CA LEU A 44 -1.65 4.13 5.04
C LEU A 44 -0.87 5.40 4.71
N GLY A 45 -0.47 6.17 5.72
CA GLY A 45 0.39 7.34 5.55
C GLY A 45 1.77 6.97 5.01
N ALA A 46 2.36 5.86 5.46
CA ALA A 46 3.61 5.34 4.91
C ALA A 46 3.45 4.91 3.44
N MET A 47 2.40 4.15 3.13
CA MET A 47 2.09 3.74 1.76
C MET A 47 1.85 4.94 0.84
N ARG A 48 1.10 5.95 1.32
CA ARG A 48 0.87 7.21 0.60
C ARG A 48 2.18 7.93 0.28
N ARG A 49 3.10 8.03 1.26
CA ARG A 49 4.42 8.66 1.02
C ARG A 49 5.24 7.89 -0.01
N ALA A 50 5.18 6.56 0.01
CA ALA A 50 5.86 5.74 -1.00
C ALA A 50 5.28 5.99 -2.40
N LEU A 51 3.95 5.93 -2.54
CA LEU A 51 3.28 6.22 -3.80
C LEU A 51 3.55 7.64 -4.32
N LEU A 52 3.61 8.63 -3.43
CA LEU A 52 3.95 10.00 -3.83
C LEU A 52 5.33 10.10 -4.46
N ARG A 53 6.35 9.43 -3.88
CA ARG A 53 7.70 9.42 -4.47
C ARG A 53 7.70 8.79 -5.87
N LEU A 54 6.93 7.73 -6.06
CA LEU A 54 6.80 7.10 -7.37
C LEU A 54 6.13 8.03 -8.39
N VAL A 55 5.07 8.71 -8.00
CA VAL A 55 4.41 9.73 -8.84
C VAL A 55 5.35 10.88 -9.17
N GLU A 56 6.12 11.39 -8.20
CA GLU A 56 7.11 12.47 -8.41
C GLU A 56 8.23 12.05 -9.38
N SER A 57 8.60 10.77 -9.39
CA SER A 57 9.60 10.23 -10.32
C SER A 57 9.06 9.99 -11.73
N CYS A 58 7.73 9.97 -11.92
CA CYS A 58 7.11 9.65 -13.20
C CYS A 58 7.05 10.88 -14.12
N PRO A 59 7.68 10.85 -15.31
CA PRO A 59 7.70 11.98 -16.23
C PRO A 59 6.35 12.24 -16.94
N GLY A 60 5.40 11.29 -16.87
CA GLY A 60 4.03 11.42 -17.38
C GLY A 60 3.84 11.44 -18.91
N ALA A 61 4.81 11.95 -19.67
CA ALA A 61 4.75 12.08 -21.13
C ALA A 61 5.46 10.95 -21.89
N ARG A 62 6.19 10.07 -21.18
CA ARG A 62 6.93 8.94 -21.79
C ARG A 62 6.03 7.70 -21.95
N PRO A 63 6.34 6.78 -22.88
CA PRO A 63 5.67 5.50 -22.97
C PRO A 63 5.75 4.71 -21.66
N LEU A 64 4.80 3.79 -21.43
CA LEU A 64 4.77 2.95 -20.23
C LEU A 64 6.01 2.06 -20.07
N SER A 65 6.71 1.74 -21.16
CA SER A 65 7.98 1.01 -21.13
C SER A 65 9.09 1.72 -20.35
N ASP A 66 8.95 3.04 -20.14
CA ASP A 66 9.91 3.87 -19.44
C ASP A 66 9.29 4.43 -18.14
N CYS A 67 8.22 3.81 -17.62
CA CYS A 67 7.48 4.31 -16.47
C CYS A 67 8.10 3.80 -15.16
N PRO A 68 8.72 4.67 -14.34
CA PRO A 68 9.39 4.24 -13.11
C PRO A 68 8.44 3.66 -12.06
N ILE A 69 7.14 3.97 -12.16
CA ILE A 69 6.12 3.39 -11.28
C ILE A 69 5.95 1.89 -11.57
N LEU A 70 5.97 1.49 -12.85
CA LEU A 70 5.85 0.07 -13.22
C LEU A 70 7.12 -0.68 -12.84
N GLU A 71 8.30 -0.10 -13.14
CA GLU A 71 9.59 -0.67 -12.72
C GLU A 71 9.62 -0.96 -11.21
N ALA A 72 9.22 0.02 -10.38
CA ALA A 72 9.20 -0.14 -8.92
C ALA A 72 8.16 -1.15 -8.39
N LEU A 73 7.14 -1.50 -9.19
CA LEU A 73 6.15 -2.53 -8.84
C LEU A 73 6.61 -3.92 -9.28
N ASP A 74 7.43 -4.01 -10.31
CA ASP A 74 8.01 -5.26 -10.81
C ASP A 74 9.24 -5.70 -9.98
N ASP A 75 9.91 -4.76 -9.30
CA ASP A 75 11.11 -4.97 -8.46
C ASP A 75 10.87 -5.69 -7.10
N GLU A 76 9.79 -6.46 -6.93
CA GLU A 76 9.59 -7.30 -5.72
C GLU A 76 10.53 -8.52 -5.62
N GLU A 77 11.50 -8.67 -6.53
CA GLU A 77 12.54 -9.70 -6.49
C GLU A 77 13.90 -9.12 -6.05
N PRO A 78 14.63 -9.74 -5.09
CA PRO A 78 15.96 -9.28 -4.69
C PRO A 78 16.88 -9.12 -5.92
N PRO A 79 17.81 -8.15 -5.91
CA PRO A 79 18.51 -7.71 -7.12
C PRO A 79 19.25 -8.86 -7.79
N GLN A 80 18.70 -9.39 -8.86
CA GLN A 80 19.40 -10.28 -9.77
C GLN A 80 20.08 -9.44 -10.86
N PRO A 81 21.39 -9.60 -11.09
CA PRO A 81 22.12 -8.83 -12.08
C PRO A 81 21.77 -9.34 -13.47
N HIS A 82 20.70 -8.81 -14.07
CA HIS A 82 20.35 -9.10 -15.45
C HIS A 82 21.01 -8.09 -16.38
N THR A 83 22.17 -8.48 -16.89
CA THR A 83 22.80 -7.86 -18.05
C THR A 83 21.92 -8.07 -19.27
N THR A 84 21.36 -7.01 -19.86
CA THR A 84 20.84 -7.10 -21.24
C THR A 84 21.33 -5.93 -22.07
N ALA A 85 22.57 -6.07 -22.52
CA ALA A 85 23.03 -5.38 -23.71
C ALA A 85 22.21 -5.85 -24.92
N SER A 86 21.51 -4.94 -25.59
CA SER A 86 21.12 -5.13 -27.00
C SER A 86 21.29 -3.81 -27.76
N ARG A 87 22.55 -3.44 -27.99
CA ARG A 87 22.92 -2.52 -29.07
C ARG A 87 22.93 -3.34 -30.35
N ASN A 88 21.86 -3.24 -31.12
CA ASN A 88 21.78 -3.84 -32.44
C ASN A 88 22.79 -3.14 -33.37
N ARG A 89 23.98 -3.73 -33.55
CA ARG A 89 25.01 -3.27 -34.50
C ARG A 89 24.96 -4.17 -35.73
N ALA A 90 24.33 -3.70 -36.79
CA ALA A 90 24.42 -4.32 -38.10
C ALA A 90 25.88 -4.32 -38.61
N PRO A 91 26.42 -5.43 -39.13
CA PRO A 91 27.67 -5.37 -39.87
C PRO A 91 27.42 -4.97 -41.32
N ALA A 92 28.10 -3.92 -41.77
CA ALA A 92 28.24 -3.55 -43.16
C ALA A 92 28.90 -4.71 -43.94
N ARG A 93 28.20 -5.29 -44.92
CA ARG A 93 28.78 -6.23 -45.87
C ARG A 93 29.59 -5.45 -46.91
N ARG A 94 30.88 -5.77 -47.04
CA ARG A 94 31.71 -5.45 -48.22
C ARG A 94 32.43 -6.72 -48.67
N ARG A 95 32.55 -6.85 -50.00
CA ARG A 95 33.38 -7.75 -50.82
C ARG A 95 32.78 -9.11 -51.18
N THR A 96 32.31 -9.23 -52.42
CA THR A 96 33.16 -9.64 -53.56
C THR A 96 32.98 -8.64 -54.67
#